data_AF-A0A2C9LTB8-F1
#
_entry.id   AF-A0A2C9LTB8-F1
#
_cell.length_a   1.000
_cell.length_b   1.000
_cell.length_c   1.000
_cell.angle_alpha   90.00
_cell.angle_beta   90.00
_cell.angle_gamma   90.00
#
_symmetry.space_group_name_H-M   'P 1'
#
loop_
_entity.id
_entity.type
_entity.pdbx_description
1 polymer ?
#
loop_
_entity_poly.entity_id
_entity_poly.type
_entity_poly.pdbx_seq_one_letter_code
_entity_poly.pdbx_strand_id
1 'polypeptide(L)'
;MNRQRGGRGGGRGGFQREQRKNPYESYLHLYQVQNGLRLGQFCQGFIRMFTSSSDEAIVTTQDGTEILLTSMNDRNRAFPGDEVAVEVYTEEQWMVR
;
A
#
# COMPACT_ATOMS: atom_id res chain seq x y z
N MET A 1 -14.53 -25.13 60.17
CA MET A 1 -14.54 -23.64 60.24
C MET A 1 -13.16 -23.10 59.85
N ASN A 2 -13.00 -22.48 58.67
CA ASN A 2 -12.11 -21.31 58.53
C ASN A 2 -12.44 -20.51 57.26
N ARG A 3 -12.16 -19.21 57.32
CA ARG A 3 -12.87 -18.10 56.66
C ARG A 3 -12.36 -17.74 55.25
N GLN A 4 -13.27 -17.11 54.51
CA GLN A 4 -13.06 -16.36 53.26
C GLN A 4 -11.92 -15.34 53.34
N ARG A 5 -11.18 -15.17 52.23
CA ARG A 5 -10.60 -13.89 51.82
C ARG A 5 -10.99 -13.61 50.37
N GLY A 6 -11.77 -12.57 50.20
CA GLY A 6 -12.10 -12.01 48.89
C GLY A 6 -10.90 -11.28 48.30
N GLY A 7 -10.64 -11.53 47.02
CA GLY A 7 -9.82 -10.69 46.17
C GLY A 7 -10.72 -9.83 45.30
N ARG A 8 -10.81 -8.53 45.61
CA ARG A 8 -11.27 -7.49 44.68
C ARG A 8 -10.05 -7.05 43.86
N GLY A 9 -10.11 -7.26 42.56
CA GLY A 9 -9.34 -6.54 41.54
C GLY A 9 -10.21 -6.54 40.29
N GLY A 10 -10.95 -5.48 40.01
CA GLY A 10 -10.47 -4.45 39.07
C GLY A 10 -10.46 -5.07 37.66
N GLY A 11 -11.56 -5.08 36.91
CA GLY A 11 -12.07 -3.86 36.30
C GLY A 11 -11.56 -3.76 34.87
N ARG A 12 -12.28 -4.42 33.97
CA ARG A 12 -12.46 -4.16 32.53
C ARG A 12 -11.46 -3.17 31.90
N GLY A 13 -10.57 -3.71 31.09
CA GLY A 13 -9.73 -2.97 30.16
C GLY A 13 -9.26 -3.88 29.05
N GLY A 14 -10.17 -4.69 28.49
CA GLY A 14 -9.89 -5.39 27.24
C GLY A 14 -9.73 -4.30 26.19
N PHE A 15 -8.48 -3.94 25.88
CA PHE A 15 -8.15 -3.26 24.65
C PHE A 15 -8.54 -4.22 23.53
N GLN A 16 -9.83 -4.20 23.15
CA GLN A 16 -10.23 -4.60 21.82
C GLN A 16 -9.36 -3.73 20.92
N ARG A 17 -8.25 -4.29 20.41
CA ARG A 17 -7.60 -3.78 19.22
C ARG A 17 -8.72 -3.77 18.19
N GLU A 18 -9.38 -2.62 18.03
CA GLU A 18 -10.14 -2.35 16.83
C GLU A 18 -9.20 -2.71 15.69
N GLN A 19 -9.55 -3.77 14.96
CA GLN A 19 -8.80 -4.18 13.79
C GLN A 19 -8.86 -2.97 12.86
N ARG A 20 -7.77 -2.21 12.80
CA ARG A 20 -7.68 -1.03 11.93
C ARG A 20 -7.97 -1.53 10.53
N LYS A 21 -9.02 -0.99 9.91
CA LYS A 21 -9.39 -1.33 8.53
C LYS A 21 -8.17 -1.06 7.65
N ASN A 22 -7.87 -2.00 6.76
CA ASN A 22 -6.80 -1.82 5.78
C ASN A 22 -7.18 -0.64 4.86
N PRO A 23 -6.41 0.47 4.84
CA PRO A 23 -6.75 1.64 4.04
C PRO A 23 -6.44 1.46 2.55
N TYR A 24 -5.71 0.41 2.19
CA TYR A 24 -5.19 0.19 0.86
C TYR A 24 -6.10 -0.70 0.02
N GLU A 25 -6.13 -0.46 -1.29
CA GLU A 25 -6.82 -1.31 -2.23
C GLU A 25 -6.24 -2.74 -2.23
N SER A 26 -7.12 -3.72 -2.47
CA SER A 26 -6.71 -5.12 -2.62
C SER A 26 -5.93 -5.28 -3.92
N TYR A 27 -4.92 -6.14 -3.92
CA TYR A 27 -4.21 -6.43 -5.15
C TYR A 27 -5.12 -7.14 -6.15
N LEU A 28 -4.86 -6.87 -7.42
CA LEU A 28 -5.48 -7.60 -8.53
C LEU A 28 -5.05 -9.07 -8.50
N HIS A 29 -5.89 -9.94 -9.05
CA HIS A 29 -5.51 -11.33 -9.26
C HIS A 29 -4.41 -11.43 -10.33
N LEU A 30 -3.55 -12.45 -10.21
CA LEU A 30 -2.44 -12.68 -11.14
C LEU A 30 -2.86 -12.64 -12.61
N TYR A 31 -4.00 -13.26 -12.96
CA TYR A 31 -4.48 -13.29 -14.34
C TYR A 31 -4.83 -11.90 -14.88
N GLN A 32 -5.33 -10.99 -14.02
CA GLN A 32 -5.69 -9.63 -14.40
C GLN A 32 -4.42 -8.82 -14.68
N VAL A 33 -3.42 -8.94 -13.79
CA VAL A 33 -2.12 -8.29 -13.96
C VAL A 33 -1.45 -8.75 -15.25
N GLN A 34 -1.37 -10.07 -15.47
CA GLN A 34 -0.78 -10.64 -16.69
C GLN A 34 -1.50 -10.18 -17.96
N ASN A 35 -2.84 -10.16 -17.94
CA ASN A 35 -3.61 -9.71 -19.09
C ASN A 35 -3.45 -8.21 -19.36
N GLY A 36 -3.48 -7.37 -18.32
CA GLY A 36 -3.30 -5.93 -18.44
C GLY A 36 -1.91 -5.55 -18.95
N LEU A 37 -0.86 -6.21 -18.46
CA LEU A 37 0.51 -6.05 -18.99
C LEU A 37 0.59 -6.44 -20.47
N ARG A 38 0.00 -7.57 -20.86
CA ARG A 38 -0.01 -8.03 -22.26
C ARG A 38 -0.77 -7.09 -23.20
N LEU A 39 -1.85 -6.46 -22.71
CA LEU A 39 -2.65 -5.50 -23.48
C LEU A 39 -2.07 -4.08 -23.45
N GLY A 40 -1.00 -3.83 -22.69
CA GLY A 40 -0.43 -2.49 -22.52
C GLY A 40 -1.28 -1.56 -21.66
N GLN A 41 -2.21 -2.11 -20.87
CA GLN A 41 -3.01 -1.34 -19.90
C GLN A 41 -2.23 -1.01 -18.63
N PHE A 42 -1.26 -1.86 -18.29
CA PHE A 42 -0.35 -1.66 -17.16
C PHE A 42 1.09 -1.54 -17.66
N CYS A 43 1.88 -0.76 -16.94
CA CYS A 43 3.33 -0.68 -17.11
C CYS A 43 4.01 -1.46 -15.99
N GLN A 44 5.08 -2.20 -16.32
CA GLN A 44 5.92 -2.89 -15.34
C GLN A 44 7.20 -2.11 -15.10
N GLY A 45 7.63 -2.00 -13.85
CA GLY A 45 8.87 -1.31 -13.51
C GLY A 45 9.28 -1.49 -12.06
N PHE A 46 10.44 -0.94 -11.73
CA PHE A 46 11.00 -0.97 -10.37
C PHE A 46 10.73 0.33 -9.64
N ILE A 47 10.31 0.24 -8.38
CA ILE A 47 10.00 1.40 -7.56
C ILE A 47 11.22 1.93 -6.79
N ARG A 48 11.38 3.26 -6.77
CA ARG A 48 12.34 4.01 -5.94
C ARG A 48 11.61 5.07 -5.11
N MET A 49 12.00 5.22 -3.84
CA MET A 49 11.47 6.28 -2.97
C MET A 49 12.30 7.55 -3.06
N PHE A 50 11.68 8.69 -2.82
CA PHE A 50 12.43 9.93 -2.61
C PHE A 50 13.03 9.95 -1.21
N THR A 51 14.25 10.46 -1.09
CA THR A 51 14.89 10.64 0.23
C THR A 51 14.24 11.76 1.04
N SER A 52 13.62 12.73 0.37
CA SER A 52 12.99 13.91 0.96
C SER A 52 11.50 13.76 1.25
N SER A 53 10.83 12.74 0.69
CA SER A 53 9.40 12.49 0.86
C SER A 53 9.16 11.00 1.10
N SER A 54 8.50 10.67 2.22
CA SER A 54 8.15 9.28 2.55
C SER A 54 6.98 8.74 1.74
N ASP A 55 6.21 9.62 1.12
CA ASP A 55 4.89 9.28 0.56
C ASP A 55 4.95 9.17 -0.96
N GLU A 56 5.89 9.87 -1.58
CA GLU A 56 6.10 9.85 -3.03
C GLU A 56 7.13 8.80 -3.44
N ALA A 57 6.94 8.25 -4.64
CA ALA A 57 7.86 7.32 -5.25
C ALA A 57 7.85 7.47 -6.77
N ILE A 58 8.88 6.95 -7.42
CA ILE A 58 8.92 6.81 -8.88
C ILE A 58 9.00 5.34 -9.24
N VAL A 59 8.24 4.93 -10.25
CA VAL A 59 8.41 3.64 -10.92
C VAL A 59 9.14 3.91 -12.23
N THR A 60 10.29 3.27 -12.40
CA THR A 60 11.05 3.31 -13.65
C THR A 60 10.81 2.01 -14.40
N THR A 61 10.23 2.14 -15.58
CA THR A 61 9.97 1.05 -16.54
C THR A 61 11.24 0.62 -17.26
N GLN A 62 11.19 -0.51 -17.98
CA GLN A 62 12.34 -1.05 -18.70
C GLN A 62 12.84 -0.12 -19.83
N ASP A 63 11.95 0.62 -20.47
CA ASP A 63 12.24 1.61 -21.51
C ASP A 63 12.64 2.99 -20.95
N GLY A 64 12.68 3.13 -19.62
CA GLY A 64 13.15 4.33 -18.94
C GLY A 64 12.07 5.39 -18.70
N THR A 65 10.80 5.11 -19.03
CA THR A 65 9.69 5.98 -18.64
C THR A 65 9.56 6.00 -17.11
N GLU A 66 9.48 7.20 -16.55
CA GLU A 66 9.29 7.43 -15.12
C GLU A 66 7.83 7.77 -14.82
N ILE A 67 7.24 7.03 -13.89
CA ILE A 67 5.85 7.22 -13.45
C ILE A 67 5.88 7.68 -11.99
N LEU A 68 5.29 8.83 -11.70
CA LEU A 68 5.21 9.40 -10.35
C LEU A 68 4.03 8.79 -9.59
N LEU A 69 4.32 8.22 -8.42
CA LEU A 69 3.32 7.86 -7.42
C LEU A 69 3.30 8.97 -6.37
N THR A 70 2.16 9.63 -6.23
CA THR A 70 2.03 10.87 -5.46
C THR A 70 1.62 10.65 -4.01
N SER A 71 1.14 9.44 -3.68
CA SER A 71 0.66 9.10 -2.35
C SER A 71 1.01 7.69 -1.91
N MET A 72 0.92 7.44 -0.59
CA MET A 72 1.02 6.10 -0.04
C MET A 72 -0.05 5.12 -0.56
N ASN A 73 -1.20 5.63 -1.01
CA ASN A 73 -2.26 4.80 -1.56
C ASN A 73 -1.91 4.33 -2.97
N ASP A 74 -1.40 5.22 -3.82
CA ASP A 74 -0.95 4.88 -5.18
C ASP A 74 0.24 3.92 -5.14
N ARG A 75 1.10 4.04 -4.11
CA ARG A 75 2.18 3.08 -3.86
C ARG A 75 1.68 1.69 -3.46
N ASN A 76 0.50 1.60 -2.86
CA ASN A 76 -0.15 0.37 -2.43
C ASN A 76 0.78 -0.66 -1.75
N ARG A 77 1.36 -0.26 -0.61
CA ARG A 77 2.28 -1.07 0.23
C ARG A 77 3.60 -1.49 -0.44
N ALA A 78 3.92 -1.03 -1.65
CA ALA A 78 5.20 -1.31 -2.30
C ALA A 78 6.38 -0.64 -1.55
N PHE A 79 7.53 -1.32 -1.55
CA PHE A 79 8.78 -0.89 -0.94
C PHE A 79 9.87 -0.65 -1.99
N PRO A 80 10.92 0.13 -1.70
CA PRO A 80 12.01 0.36 -2.65
C PRO A 80 12.62 -0.93 -3.17
N GLY A 81 12.79 -1.04 -4.48
CA GLY A 81 13.33 -2.23 -5.14
C GLY A 81 12.30 -3.28 -5.53
N ASP A 82 11.04 -3.13 -5.11
CA ASP A 82 9.96 -3.99 -5.61
C ASP A 82 9.75 -3.78 -7.12
N GLU A 83 9.49 -4.87 -7.82
CA GLU A 83 8.95 -4.84 -9.17
C GLU A 83 7.42 -4.77 -9.10
N VAL A 84 6.84 -3.76 -9.73
CA VAL A 84 5.41 -3.45 -9.64
C VAL A 84 4.79 -3.33 -11.02
N ALA A 85 3.48 -3.60 -11.10
CA ALA A 85 2.64 -3.27 -12.24
C ALA A 85 1.78 -2.05 -11.87
N VAL A 86 1.79 -1.02 -12.69
CA VAL A 86 1.07 0.23 -12.46
C VAL A 86 0.08 0.50 -13.59
N GLU A 87 -1.14 0.90 -13.22
CA GLU A 87 -2.09 1.52 -14.13
C GLU A 87 -1.86 3.03 -14.11
N VAL A 88 -1.62 3.63 -15.27
CA VAL A 88 -1.38 5.07 -15.37
C VAL A 88 -2.73 5.76 -15.44
N TYR A 89 -2.94 6.74 -14.55
CA TYR A 89 -4.12 7.61 -14.61
C TYR A 89 -4.23 8.29 -15.98
N THR A 90 -5.41 8.78 -16.35
CA THR A 90 -5.54 9.55 -17.59
C THR A 90 -4.82 10.90 -17.46
N GLU A 91 -4.40 11.49 -18.58
CA GLU A 91 -3.58 12.72 -18.57
C GLU A 91 -4.23 13.87 -17.80
N GLU A 92 -5.57 13.94 -17.75
CA GLU A 92 -6.31 14.97 -17.02
C GLU A 92 -6.15 14.87 -15.50
N GLN A 93 -5.73 13.70 -15.01
CA GLN A 93 -5.50 13.41 -13.60
C GLN A 93 -4.02 13.55 -13.23
N TRP A 94 -3.14 13.79 -14.20
CA TRP A 94 -1.72 13.92 -13.94
C TRP A 94 -1.43 15.19 -13.14
N MET A 95 -0.56 15.05 -12.14
CA MET A 95 0.00 16.20 -11.46
C MET A 95 1.10 16.82 -12.31
N VAL A 96 0.91 18.07 -12.72
CA VAL A 96 1.98 18.87 -13.31
C VAL A 96 2.84 19.42 -12.18
N ARG A 97 4.14 19.12 -12.22
CA ARG A 97 5.15 19.69 -11.31
C ARG A 97 6.14 20.55 -12.05
#